data_AF-A0A1Y4AXF8-F1
#
_entry.id   AF-A0A1Y4AXF8-F1
#
_cell.length_a   1.000
_cell.length_b   1.000
_cell.length_c   1.000
_cell.angle_alpha   90.00
_cell.angle_beta   90.00
_cell.angle_gamma   90.00
#
_symmetry.space_group_name_H-M   'P 1'
#
loop_
_entity.id
_entity.type
_entity.pdbx_description
1 polymer ?
#
loop_
_entity_poly.entity_id
_entity_poly.type
_entity_poly.pdbx_seq_one_letter_code
_entity_poly.pdbx_strand_id
1 'polypeptide(L)'
;MVSFAVRAHGSWQEHVADMTEVMGLREEPRLRAWMKFISSDMIDKCEPFYSELKARHEGFACKHRLLFHWGYDAEPWSPELEARVVRYCREYDLDRDSTLRLFRSDMVAEQKRRNALLNRRTEELFGFAHGGRDAASARFFASVAYNVHLVGDYTSDNRDLAGLQSLDRVVRSLCHALQDLDPVAAKPLVKALERVGREEPDLQKRADALLALLKQQLPDFIRRAQGGAIRRRLEARGFAFR
;
A
#
# COMPACT_ATOMS: atom_id res chain seq x y z
N MET A 1 20.54 18.35 -25.64
CA MET A 1 19.91 18.46 -24.31
C MET A 1 18.57 17.73 -24.40
N VAL A 2 18.52 16.47 -23.98
CA VAL A 2 17.30 15.67 -24.10
C VAL A 2 16.41 16.00 -22.91
N SER A 3 15.33 16.74 -23.18
CA SER A 3 14.25 17.00 -22.23
C SER A 3 13.50 15.69 -21.99
N PHE A 4 13.78 15.01 -20.89
CA PHE A 4 12.89 13.98 -20.38
C PHE A 4 11.63 14.68 -19.86
N ALA A 5 10.54 14.56 -20.60
CA ALA A 5 9.22 14.88 -20.08
C ALA A 5 8.95 13.91 -18.92
N VAL A 6 9.13 14.40 -17.70
CA VAL A 6 8.79 13.70 -16.46
C VAL A 6 7.27 13.52 -16.46
N ARG A 7 6.83 12.28 -16.70
CA ARG A 7 5.44 11.87 -16.47
C ARG A 7 5.32 11.52 -14.99
N ALA A 8 4.26 11.99 -14.34
CA ALA A 8 3.82 11.46 -13.06
C ALA A 8 3.68 9.93 -13.14
N HIS A 9 3.85 9.21 -12.02
CA HIS A 9 3.27 7.89 -11.79
C HIS A 9 1.77 7.97 -12.11
N GLY A 10 1.44 7.76 -13.39
CA GLY A 10 0.12 7.98 -13.97
C GLY A 10 -0.53 6.67 -14.39
N SER A 11 0.17 5.56 -14.16
CA SER A 11 -0.23 4.24 -14.59
C SER A 11 0.19 3.18 -13.59
N TRP A 12 -0.64 2.14 -13.44
CA TRP A 12 -0.34 0.98 -12.60
C TRP A 12 1.00 0.32 -12.96
N GLN A 13 1.49 0.50 -14.20
CA GLN A 13 2.76 -0.05 -14.67
C GLN A 13 3.96 0.48 -13.91
N GLU A 14 3.96 1.76 -13.55
CA GLU A 14 5.10 2.38 -12.85
C GLU A 14 5.14 1.91 -11.39
N HIS A 15 3.97 1.84 -10.72
CA HIS A 15 3.87 1.23 -9.40
C HIS A 15 4.27 -0.26 -9.40
N VAL A 16 3.92 -1.01 -10.45
CA VAL A 16 4.35 -2.41 -10.60
C VAL A 16 5.87 -2.51 -10.77
N ALA A 17 6.49 -1.59 -11.51
CA ALA A 17 7.95 -1.56 -11.66
C ALA A 17 8.63 -1.32 -10.30
N ASP A 18 8.13 -0.36 -9.52
CA ASP A 18 8.62 -0.09 -8.17
C ASP A 18 8.49 -1.29 -7.25
N MET A 19 7.30 -1.91 -7.20
CA MET A 19 7.08 -3.12 -6.41
C MET A 19 8.05 -4.23 -6.82
N THR A 20 8.31 -4.40 -8.12
CA THR A 20 9.21 -5.44 -8.61
C THR A 20 10.65 -5.19 -8.18
N GLU A 21 11.13 -3.95 -8.28
CA GLU A 21 12.47 -3.56 -7.84
C GLU A 21 12.62 -3.68 -6.32
N VAL A 22 11.64 -3.19 -5.56
CA VAL A 22 11.63 -3.26 -4.09
C VAL A 22 11.62 -4.71 -3.59
N MET A 23 10.92 -5.61 -4.26
CA MET A 23 10.98 -7.04 -3.90
C MET A 23 12.27 -7.73 -4.36
N GLY A 24 12.95 -7.17 -5.36
CA GLY A 24 14.18 -7.72 -5.93
C GLY A 24 13.99 -9.06 -6.62
N LEU A 25 12.76 -9.39 -7.02
CA LEU A 25 12.44 -10.61 -7.76
C LEU A 25 12.56 -10.34 -9.27
N ARG A 26 13.01 -11.35 -10.01
CA ARG A 26 12.99 -11.33 -11.48
C ARG A 26 11.55 -11.21 -11.94
N GLU A 27 11.33 -10.38 -12.95
CA GLU A 27 9.99 -10.18 -13.47
C GLU A 27 9.50 -11.49 -14.12
N GLU A 28 8.29 -11.90 -13.74
CA GLU A 28 7.61 -13.03 -14.34
C GLU A 28 6.08 -12.76 -14.37
N PRO A 29 5.32 -13.36 -15.29
CA PRO A 29 3.93 -13.00 -15.53
C PRO A 29 3.02 -13.10 -14.29
N ARG A 30 3.23 -14.09 -13.42
CA ARG A 30 2.39 -14.26 -12.22
C ARG A 30 2.65 -13.16 -11.19
N LEU A 31 3.91 -12.79 -11.01
CA LEU A 31 4.30 -11.70 -10.12
C LEU A 31 3.74 -10.36 -10.61
N ARG A 32 3.90 -10.08 -11.91
CA ARG A 32 3.35 -8.87 -12.53
C ARG A 32 1.82 -8.79 -12.40
N ALA A 33 1.13 -9.91 -12.62
CA ALA A 33 -0.33 -9.98 -12.47
C ALA A 33 -0.79 -9.75 -11.02
N TRP A 34 -0.05 -10.26 -10.04
CA TRP A 34 -0.32 -10.02 -8.62
C TRP A 34 -0.07 -8.57 -8.22
N MET A 35 1.05 -7.95 -8.64
CA MET A 35 1.31 -6.53 -8.36
C MET A 35 0.28 -5.61 -9.03
N LYS A 36 -0.13 -5.92 -10.27
CA LYS A 36 -1.21 -5.22 -10.95
C LYS A 36 -2.53 -5.33 -10.16
N PHE A 37 -2.85 -6.51 -9.65
CA PHE A 37 -4.04 -6.68 -8.81
C PHE A 37 -4.00 -5.80 -7.56
N ILE A 38 -2.85 -5.69 -6.90
CA ILE A 38 -2.67 -4.82 -5.74
C ILE A 38 -2.87 -3.34 -6.15
N SER A 39 -2.05 -2.85 -7.09
CA SER A 39 -2.08 -1.45 -7.52
C SER A 39 -3.45 -1.06 -8.10
N SER A 40 -3.92 -1.83 -9.09
CA SER A 40 -5.12 -1.46 -9.83
C SER A 40 -6.39 -1.87 -9.11
N ASP A 41 -6.58 -3.15 -8.78
CA ASP A 41 -7.89 -3.61 -8.31
C ASP A 41 -8.12 -3.29 -6.83
N MET A 42 -7.06 -3.29 -6.01
CA MET A 42 -7.17 -3.14 -4.55
C MET A 42 -6.91 -1.71 -4.06
N ILE A 43 -6.25 -0.86 -4.84
CA ILE A 43 -5.97 0.55 -4.47
C ILE A 43 -6.69 1.53 -5.40
N ASP A 44 -6.39 1.56 -6.69
CA ASP A 44 -6.93 2.58 -7.60
C ASP A 44 -8.41 2.37 -7.93
N LYS A 45 -8.82 1.12 -8.12
CA LYS A 45 -10.18 0.76 -8.51
C LYS A 45 -11.11 0.82 -7.31
N CYS A 46 -12.03 1.79 -7.37
CA CYS A 46 -13.03 2.01 -6.34
C CYS A 46 -14.37 1.30 -6.57
N GLU A 47 -14.59 0.72 -7.74
CA GLU A 47 -15.82 0.00 -8.07
C GLU A 47 -15.73 -1.50 -7.75
N PRO A 48 -16.83 -2.13 -7.29
CA PRO A 48 -18.20 -1.60 -7.19
C PRO A 48 -18.50 -0.83 -5.89
N PHE A 49 -17.57 -0.81 -4.93
CA PHE A 49 -17.82 -0.19 -3.62
C PHE A 49 -18.31 1.26 -3.73
N TYR A 50 -17.70 2.07 -4.60
CA TYR A 50 -18.06 3.48 -4.70
C TYR A 50 -19.43 3.71 -5.34
N SER A 51 -19.82 2.92 -6.35
CA SER A 51 -21.19 2.97 -6.87
C SER A 51 -22.22 2.54 -5.83
N GLU A 52 -21.95 1.48 -5.06
CA GLU A 52 -22.81 1.06 -3.95
C GLU A 52 -22.91 2.14 -2.86
N LEU A 53 -21.79 2.76 -2.50
CA LEU A 53 -21.76 3.86 -1.52
C LEU A 53 -22.62 5.03 -1.99
N LYS A 54 -22.50 5.44 -3.27
CA LYS A 54 -23.33 6.51 -3.86
C LYS A 54 -24.80 6.13 -3.96
N ALA A 55 -25.12 4.86 -4.18
CA ALA A 55 -26.50 4.39 -4.20
C ALA A 55 -27.14 4.44 -2.80
N ARG A 56 -26.38 4.16 -1.73
CA ARG A 56 -26.84 4.31 -0.34
C ARG A 56 -26.84 5.76 0.14
N HIS A 57 -25.97 6.60 -0.40
CA HIS A 57 -25.78 7.99 -0.02
C HIS A 57 -25.89 8.89 -1.25
N GLU A 58 -27.11 9.08 -1.76
CA GLU A 58 -27.37 9.90 -2.93
C GLU A 58 -26.81 11.31 -2.73
N GLY A 59 -26.11 11.83 -3.75
CA GLY A 59 -25.44 13.13 -3.70
C GLY A 59 -24.03 13.14 -3.10
N PHE A 60 -23.62 12.07 -2.41
CA PHE A 60 -22.25 11.97 -1.92
C PHE A 60 -21.26 11.76 -3.08
N ALA A 61 -20.12 12.45 -3.05
CA ALA A 61 -19.03 12.24 -4.00
C ALA A 61 -17.67 12.61 -3.41
N CYS A 62 -16.64 11.78 -3.60
CA CYS A 62 -15.27 12.05 -3.19
C CYS A 62 -14.26 11.56 -4.25
N LYS A 63 -12.99 11.99 -4.13
CA LYS A 63 -11.88 11.40 -4.89
C LYS A 63 -11.70 9.94 -4.46
N HIS A 64 -11.31 9.05 -5.37
CA HIS A 64 -11.04 7.64 -5.04
C HIS A 64 -9.85 7.48 -4.06
N ARG A 65 -8.89 8.42 -4.08
CA ARG A 65 -7.76 8.45 -3.13
C ARG A 65 -8.26 8.52 -1.67
N LEU A 66 -9.39 9.20 -1.44
CA LEU A 66 -10.08 9.23 -0.15
C LEU A 66 -10.83 7.94 0.20
N LEU A 67 -10.69 6.85 -0.56
CA LEU A 67 -11.37 5.59 -0.30
C LEU A 67 -10.42 4.42 -0.05
N PHE A 68 -9.28 4.34 -0.74
CA PHE A 68 -8.40 3.16 -0.67
C PHE A 68 -6.91 3.49 -0.65
N HIS A 69 -6.51 4.74 -0.52
CA HIS A 69 -5.09 5.10 -0.41
C HIS A 69 -4.67 5.22 1.06
N TRP A 70 -4.96 4.17 1.82
CA TRP A 70 -4.60 4.03 3.22
C TRP A 70 -3.55 2.95 3.38
N GLY A 71 -2.70 3.03 4.39
CA GLY A 71 -1.77 1.92 4.69
C GLY A 71 -2.50 0.59 4.85
N TYR A 72 -1.89 -0.52 4.44
CA TYR A 72 -2.51 -1.85 4.44
C TYR A 72 -3.19 -2.23 5.78
N ASP A 73 -2.56 -1.87 6.91
CA ASP A 73 -3.09 -2.08 8.27
C ASP A 73 -3.57 -0.77 8.95
N ALA A 74 -3.73 0.30 8.18
CA ALA A 74 -4.14 1.59 8.71
C ALA A 74 -5.66 1.65 8.93
N GLU A 75 -6.08 2.55 9.81
CA GLU A 75 -7.48 2.97 9.89
C GLU A 75 -7.88 3.58 8.53
N PRO A 76 -8.91 3.05 7.83
CA PRO A 76 -9.33 3.55 6.52
C PRO A 76 -10.18 4.81 6.67
N TRP A 77 -9.61 5.82 7.31
CA TRP A 77 -10.25 7.07 7.64
C TRP A 77 -9.24 8.21 7.72
N SER A 78 -9.61 9.37 7.17
CA SER A 78 -8.79 10.58 7.20
C SER A 78 -9.59 11.81 7.60
N PRO A 79 -8.93 12.86 8.13
CA PRO A 79 -9.59 14.14 8.38
C PRO A 79 -10.25 14.74 7.14
N GLU A 80 -9.68 14.51 5.95
CA GLU A 80 -10.24 15.01 4.68
C GLU A 80 -11.53 14.26 4.29
N LEU A 81 -11.56 12.93 4.43
CA LEU A 81 -12.78 12.15 4.22
C LEU A 81 -13.85 12.55 5.24
N GLU A 82 -13.47 12.72 6.51
CA GLU A 82 -14.39 13.18 7.55
C GLU A 82 -15.01 14.53 7.21
N ALA A 83 -14.18 15.51 6.82
CA ALA A 83 -14.65 16.82 6.40
C ALA A 83 -15.60 16.73 5.20
N ARG A 84 -15.35 15.79 4.27
CA ARG A 84 -16.24 15.56 3.12
C ARG A 84 -17.59 15.00 3.54
N VAL A 85 -17.62 14.03 4.45
CA VAL A 85 -18.85 13.45 5.00
C VAL A 85 -19.61 14.49 5.84
N VAL A 86 -18.92 15.29 6.66
CA VAL A 86 -19.55 16.38 7.42
C VAL A 86 -20.17 17.43 6.51
N ARG A 87 -19.49 17.80 5.41
CA ARG A 87 -20.07 18.71 4.41
C ARG A 87 -21.31 18.10 3.76
N TYR A 88 -21.26 16.83 3.38
CA TYR A 88 -22.41 16.11 2.86
C TYR A 88 -23.60 16.12 3.84
N CYS A 89 -23.35 15.89 5.13
CA CYS A 89 -24.42 15.95 6.14
C CYS A 89 -25.10 17.33 6.19
N ARG A 90 -24.33 18.41 6.06
CA ARG A 90 -24.88 19.78 6.05
C ARG A 90 -25.66 20.09 4.78
N GLU A 91 -25.18 19.62 3.63
CA GLU A 91 -25.82 19.86 2.32
C GLU A 91 -27.18 19.15 2.20
N TYR A 92 -27.35 18.02 2.88
CA TYR A 92 -28.53 17.15 2.78
C TYR A 92 -29.34 17.04 4.08
N ASP A 93 -29.06 17.90 5.08
CA ASP A 93 -29.73 17.92 6.39
C ASP A 93 -29.77 16.55 7.09
N LEU A 94 -28.64 15.85 7.10
CA LEU A 94 -28.48 14.52 7.69
C LEU A 94 -27.89 14.59 9.10
N ASP A 95 -28.24 13.63 9.94
CA ASP A 95 -27.59 13.47 11.23
C ASP A 95 -26.11 13.11 11.06
N ARG A 96 -25.25 14.02 11.53
CA ARG A 96 -23.80 13.93 11.41
C ARG A 96 -23.25 12.66 12.05
N ASP A 97 -23.67 12.35 13.27
CA ASP A 97 -23.02 11.32 14.08
C ASP A 97 -23.36 9.91 13.57
N SER A 98 -24.62 9.65 13.21
CA SER A 98 -25.03 8.40 12.58
C SER A 98 -24.39 8.23 11.21
N THR A 99 -24.33 9.28 10.39
CA THR A 99 -23.75 9.22 9.05
C THR A 99 -22.24 8.94 9.11
N LEU A 100 -21.50 9.62 9.99
CA LEU A 100 -20.08 9.33 10.22
C LEU A 100 -19.84 7.88 10.66
N ARG A 101 -20.69 7.34 11.55
CA ARG A 101 -20.59 5.94 11.98
C ARG A 101 -20.83 4.97 10.82
N LEU A 102 -21.84 5.21 9.99
CA LEU A 102 -22.15 4.37 8.83
C LEU A 102 -20.99 4.35 7.83
N PHE A 103 -20.50 5.53 7.42
CA PHE A 103 -19.37 5.61 6.51
C PHE A 103 -18.12 4.92 7.08
N ARG A 104 -17.78 5.16 8.35
CA ARG A 104 -16.64 4.47 9.00
C ARG A 104 -16.80 2.96 8.97
N SER A 105 -18.00 2.45 9.30
CA SER A 105 -18.30 1.02 9.28
C SER A 105 -18.12 0.43 7.87
N ASP A 106 -18.63 1.10 6.84
CA ASP A 106 -18.52 0.66 5.45
C ASP A 106 -17.06 0.64 4.97
N MET A 107 -16.28 1.67 5.29
CA MET A 107 -14.86 1.74 4.95
C MET A 107 -14.05 0.62 5.61
N VAL A 108 -14.30 0.36 6.90
CA VAL A 108 -13.63 -0.73 7.65
C VAL A 108 -14.01 -2.09 7.08
N ALA A 109 -15.29 -2.32 6.78
CA ALA A 109 -15.76 -3.57 6.19
C ALA A 109 -15.11 -3.82 4.81
N GLU A 110 -15.03 -2.81 3.97
CA GLU A 110 -14.43 -2.91 2.65
C GLU A 110 -12.91 -3.10 2.71
N GLN A 111 -12.20 -2.37 3.57
CA GLN A 111 -10.76 -2.59 3.78
C GLN A 111 -10.49 -4.02 4.25
N LYS A 112 -11.29 -4.54 5.19
CA LYS A 112 -11.18 -5.92 5.66
C LYS A 112 -11.39 -6.93 4.53
N ARG A 113 -12.38 -6.71 3.67
CA ARG A 113 -12.64 -7.56 2.49
C ARG A 113 -11.46 -7.54 1.52
N ARG A 114 -10.92 -6.35 1.20
CA ARG A 114 -9.76 -6.17 0.33
C ARG A 114 -8.51 -6.85 0.91
N ASN A 115 -8.23 -6.66 2.20
CA ASN A 115 -7.12 -7.33 2.88
C ASN A 115 -7.23 -8.86 2.85
N ALA A 116 -8.44 -9.40 3.00
CA ALA A 116 -8.67 -10.85 2.88
C ALA A 116 -8.35 -11.36 1.46
N LEU A 117 -8.77 -10.63 0.43
CA LEU A 117 -8.45 -10.98 -0.97
C LEU A 117 -6.96 -10.85 -1.29
N LEU A 118 -6.33 -9.79 -0.79
CA LEU A 118 -4.88 -9.57 -0.89
C LEU A 118 -4.11 -10.73 -0.28
N ASN A 119 -4.44 -11.13 0.94
CA ASN A 119 -3.78 -12.24 1.63
C ASN A 119 -3.99 -13.56 0.88
N ARG A 120 -5.22 -13.89 0.52
CA ARG A 120 -5.52 -15.12 -0.22
C ARG A 120 -4.72 -15.21 -1.52
N ARG A 121 -4.68 -14.13 -2.31
CA ARG A 121 -3.94 -14.15 -3.58
C ARG A 121 -2.43 -14.23 -3.38
N THR A 122 -1.93 -13.67 -2.28
CA THR A 122 -0.52 -13.71 -1.89
C THR A 122 -0.12 -15.11 -1.38
N GLU A 123 -0.98 -15.75 -0.60
CA GLU A 123 -0.89 -17.14 -0.15
C GLU A 123 -0.83 -18.09 -1.36
N GLU A 124 -1.75 -17.95 -2.31
CA GLU A 124 -1.81 -18.76 -3.53
C GLU A 124 -0.54 -18.60 -4.39
N LEU A 125 -0.06 -17.36 -4.57
CA LEU A 125 1.11 -17.06 -5.40
C LEU A 125 2.41 -17.63 -4.80
N PHE A 126 2.69 -17.29 -3.55
CA PHE A 126 3.96 -17.61 -2.89
C PHE A 126 3.92 -18.89 -2.07
N GLY A 127 2.77 -19.54 -1.98
CA GLY A 127 2.61 -20.81 -1.28
C GLY A 127 2.66 -20.73 0.23
N PHE A 128 2.16 -19.64 0.80
CA PHE A 128 1.99 -19.51 2.25
C PHE A 128 0.69 -20.19 2.69
N ALA A 129 0.71 -20.85 3.85
CA ALA A 129 -0.52 -21.32 4.48
C ALA A 129 -1.34 -20.16 5.09
N HIS A 130 -2.66 -20.38 5.18
CA HIS A 130 -3.65 -19.41 5.68
C HIS A 130 -3.52 -19.06 7.18
N GLY A 131 -2.66 -19.77 7.94
CA GLY A 131 -2.58 -19.63 9.39
C GLY A 131 -1.15 -19.62 9.95
N GLY A 132 -1.02 -19.14 11.19
CA GLY A 132 0.24 -19.13 11.92
C GLY A 132 1.31 -18.23 11.30
N ARG A 133 2.58 -18.68 11.36
CA ARG A 133 3.73 -17.93 10.83
C ARG A 133 3.69 -17.69 9.32
N ASP A 134 2.99 -18.56 8.58
CA ASP A 134 2.86 -18.41 7.13
C ASP A 134 1.90 -17.27 6.75
N ALA A 135 0.81 -17.09 7.51
CA ALA A 135 -0.10 -15.95 7.34
C ALA A 135 0.63 -14.61 7.55
N ALA A 136 1.57 -14.55 8.51
CA ALA A 136 2.42 -13.37 8.71
C ALA A 136 3.32 -13.08 7.49
N SER A 137 3.80 -14.13 6.81
CA SER A 137 4.59 -13.98 5.59
C SER A 137 3.73 -13.47 4.43
N ALA A 138 2.52 -14.01 4.23
CA ALA A 138 1.59 -13.51 3.22
C ALA A 138 1.22 -12.03 3.47
N ARG A 139 0.86 -11.70 4.72
CA ARG A 139 0.57 -10.33 5.14
C ARG A 139 1.76 -9.40 4.88
N PHE A 140 2.98 -9.83 5.16
CA PHE A 140 4.19 -9.06 4.85
C PHE A 140 4.28 -8.70 3.37
N PHE A 141 4.19 -9.68 2.46
CA PHE A 141 4.33 -9.40 1.02
C PHE A 141 3.21 -8.51 0.49
N ALA A 142 1.97 -8.77 0.91
CA ALA A 142 0.82 -7.94 0.55
C ALA A 142 0.99 -6.49 1.06
N SER A 143 1.34 -6.33 2.34
CA SER A 143 1.52 -5.03 2.99
C SER A 143 2.67 -4.24 2.38
N VAL A 144 3.80 -4.88 2.07
CA VAL A 144 4.93 -4.22 1.39
C VAL A 144 4.51 -3.72 0.01
N ALA A 145 3.94 -4.57 -0.85
CA ALA A 145 3.52 -4.14 -2.18
C ALA A 145 2.53 -2.98 -2.10
N TYR A 146 1.53 -3.09 -1.22
CA TYR A 146 0.52 -2.06 -1.03
C TYR A 146 1.15 -0.74 -0.59
N ASN A 147 2.00 -0.75 0.43
CA ASN A 147 2.59 0.48 0.94
C ASN A 147 3.65 1.06 -0.02
N VAL A 148 4.32 0.25 -0.83
CA VAL A 148 5.22 0.74 -1.90
C VAL A 148 4.43 1.52 -2.95
N HIS A 149 3.23 1.07 -3.33
CA HIS A 149 2.36 1.86 -4.20
C HIS A 149 2.07 3.23 -3.58
N LEU A 150 1.69 3.27 -2.30
CA LEU A 150 1.39 4.53 -1.60
C LEU A 150 2.63 5.44 -1.49
N VAL A 151 3.83 4.89 -1.29
CA VAL A 151 5.07 5.69 -1.36
C VAL A 151 5.26 6.26 -2.77
N GLY A 152 4.99 5.46 -3.80
CA GLY A 152 5.02 5.88 -5.21
C GLY A 152 4.01 6.99 -5.53
N ASP A 153 2.88 7.08 -4.82
CA ASP A 153 1.96 8.22 -5.00
C ASP A 153 2.54 9.55 -4.53
N TYR A 154 3.58 9.54 -3.70
CA TYR A 154 4.23 10.75 -3.18
C TYR A 154 5.47 11.17 -3.97
N THR A 155 5.94 10.39 -4.95
CA THR A 155 7.18 10.70 -5.67
C THR A 155 7.08 12.03 -6.42
N SER A 156 8.24 12.64 -6.71
CA SER A 156 8.36 14.02 -7.21
C SER A 156 7.70 14.30 -8.56
N ASP A 157 7.30 13.26 -9.26
CA ASP A 157 6.60 13.33 -10.53
C ASP A 157 5.08 13.46 -10.38
N ASN A 158 4.48 13.06 -9.26
CA ASN A 158 3.05 13.27 -8.99
C ASN A 158 2.77 14.72 -8.57
N ARG A 159 1.69 15.31 -9.11
CA ARG A 159 1.27 16.69 -8.84
C ARG A 159 -0.03 16.80 -8.02
N ASP A 160 -0.75 15.70 -7.83
CA ASP A 160 -1.99 15.67 -7.02
C ASP A 160 -1.82 14.72 -5.84
N LEU A 161 -1.55 15.30 -4.67
CA LEU A 161 -1.39 14.59 -3.41
C LEU A 161 -2.67 14.62 -2.56
N ALA A 162 -3.76 15.20 -3.05
CA ALA A 162 -4.99 15.33 -2.29
C ALA A 162 -5.64 13.96 -2.06
N GLY A 163 -6.11 13.72 -0.83
CA GLY A 163 -6.70 12.47 -0.41
C GLY A 163 -5.71 11.34 -0.09
N LEU A 164 -4.40 11.56 -0.18
CA LEU A 164 -3.40 10.59 0.24
C LEU A 164 -3.25 10.55 1.77
N GLN A 165 -3.09 9.35 2.33
CA GLN A 165 -2.76 9.20 3.75
C GLN A 165 -1.32 9.61 4.04
N SER A 166 -1.11 10.41 5.09
CA SER A 166 0.20 10.78 5.64
C SER A 166 1.30 9.74 5.40
N LEU A 167 2.35 10.15 4.69
CA LEU A 167 3.51 9.32 4.38
C LEU A 167 4.16 8.71 5.64
N ASP A 168 4.17 9.42 6.77
CA ASP A 168 4.68 8.90 8.04
C ASP A 168 3.87 7.68 8.52
N ARG A 169 2.55 7.67 8.30
CA ARG A 169 1.72 6.49 8.60
C ARG A 169 2.06 5.31 7.68
N VAL A 170 2.32 5.57 6.39
CA VAL A 170 2.74 4.54 5.42
C VAL A 170 4.10 3.94 5.83
N VAL A 171 5.07 4.79 6.20
CA VAL A 171 6.40 4.35 6.67
C VAL A 171 6.27 3.52 7.94
N ARG A 172 5.45 3.92 8.92
CA ARG A 172 5.20 3.10 10.11
C ARG A 172 4.60 1.73 9.77
N SER A 173 3.67 1.67 8.83
CA SER A 173 3.11 0.39 8.36
C SER A 173 4.17 -0.52 7.74
N LEU A 174 5.10 0.05 6.95
CA LEU A 174 6.24 -0.70 6.40
C LEU A 174 7.16 -1.22 7.52
N CYS A 175 7.49 -0.38 8.51
CA CYS A 175 8.31 -0.78 9.65
C CYS A 175 7.67 -1.94 10.43
N HIS A 176 6.36 -1.88 10.69
CA HIS A 176 5.65 -2.97 11.36
C HIS A 176 5.67 -4.25 10.53
N ALA A 177 5.43 -4.18 9.22
CA ALA A 177 5.50 -5.37 8.35
C ALA A 177 6.89 -6.03 8.39
N LEU A 178 7.96 -5.24 8.36
CA LEU A 178 9.33 -5.74 8.48
C LEU A 178 9.57 -6.45 9.82
N GLN A 179 9.16 -5.81 10.91
CA GLN A 179 9.34 -6.32 12.27
C GLN A 179 8.52 -7.58 12.53
N ASP A 180 7.30 -7.66 12.00
CA ASP A 180 6.42 -8.82 12.11
C ASP A 180 7.01 -10.04 11.37
N LEU A 181 7.68 -9.82 10.23
CA LEU A 181 8.33 -10.90 9.49
C LEU A 181 9.58 -11.43 10.19
N ASP A 182 10.49 -10.52 10.55
CA ASP A 182 11.74 -10.84 11.24
C ASP A 182 12.24 -9.63 12.05
N PRO A 183 11.96 -9.57 13.37
CA PRO A 183 12.27 -8.39 14.17
C PRO A 183 13.77 -8.19 14.38
N VAL A 184 14.60 -9.23 14.22
CA VAL A 184 16.05 -9.12 14.38
C VAL A 184 16.66 -8.59 13.08
N ALA A 185 16.33 -9.20 11.95
CA ALA A 185 16.85 -8.80 10.65
C ALA A 185 16.31 -7.43 10.19
N ALA A 186 15.14 -7.01 10.67
CA ALA A 186 14.50 -5.75 10.29
C ALA A 186 15.19 -4.51 10.90
N LYS A 187 15.88 -4.64 12.05
CA LYS A 187 16.41 -3.50 12.81
C LYS A 187 17.21 -2.49 11.97
N PRO A 188 18.17 -2.90 11.11
CA PRO A 188 18.94 -1.95 10.31
C PRO A 188 18.07 -1.18 9.32
N LEU A 189 17.16 -1.86 8.63
CA LEU A 189 16.29 -1.25 7.62
C LEU A 189 15.26 -0.31 8.26
N VAL A 190 14.65 -0.71 9.38
CA VAL A 190 13.73 0.15 10.13
C VAL A 190 14.42 1.45 10.56
N LYS A 191 15.63 1.37 11.11
CA LYS A 191 16.41 2.56 11.49
C LYS A 191 16.72 3.46 10.28
N ALA A 192 17.01 2.87 9.12
CA ALA A 192 17.27 3.63 7.91
C ALA A 192 16.01 4.36 7.41
N LEU A 193 14.85 3.69 7.41
CA LEU A 193 13.56 4.27 7.04
C LEU A 193 13.19 5.45 7.96
N GLU A 194 13.29 5.25 9.27
CA GLU A 194 13.03 6.30 10.28
C GLU A 194 13.98 7.49 10.14
N ARG A 195 15.24 7.24 9.76
CA ARG A 195 16.22 8.30 9.51
C ARG A 195 15.83 9.16 8.31
N VAL A 196 15.50 8.54 7.17
CA VAL A 196 15.03 9.27 5.97
C VAL A 196 13.81 10.13 6.31
N GLY A 197 12.88 9.60 7.10
CA GLY A 197 11.69 10.34 7.54
C GLY A 197 11.99 11.59 8.37
N ARG A 198 13.15 11.66 9.05
CA ARG A 198 13.56 12.83 9.86
C ARG A 198 14.43 13.82 9.11
N GLU A 199 15.27 13.34 8.20
CA GLU A 199 16.32 14.16 7.57
C GLU A 199 15.85 14.93 6.34
N GLU A 200 14.79 14.47 5.66
CA GLU A 200 14.26 15.15 4.46
C GLU A 200 12.93 15.85 4.77
N PRO A 201 12.89 17.19 4.89
CA PRO A 201 11.66 17.92 5.18
C PRO A 201 10.69 17.99 3.99
N ASP A 202 11.19 17.90 2.75
CA ASP A 202 10.33 17.90 1.56
C ASP A 202 9.64 16.54 1.39
N LEU A 203 8.31 16.56 1.30
CA LEU A 203 7.51 15.34 1.29
C LEU A 203 7.82 14.43 0.09
N GLN A 204 8.03 15.02 -1.10
CA GLN A 204 8.21 14.25 -2.32
C GLN A 204 9.65 13.73 -2.44
N LYS A 205 10.65 14.56 -2.09
CA LYS A 205 12.03 14.09 -1.97
C LYS A 205 12.18 12.99 -0.92
N ARG A 206 11.42 13.09 0.18
CA ARG A 206 11.38 12.04 1.20
C ARG A 206 10.84 10.74 0.61
N ALA A 207 9.75 10.80 -0.16
CA ALA A 207 9.20 9.63 -0.83
C ALA A 207 10.19 9.01 -1.83
N ASP A 208 10.84 9.84 -2.66
CA ASP A 208 11.88 9.39 -3.60
C ASP A 208 13.03 8.68 -2.86
N ALA A 209 13.50 9.26 -1.75
CA ALA A 209 14.57 8.69 -0.94
C ALA A 209 14.15 7.39 -0.23
N LEU A 210 12.92 7.32 0.28
CA LEU A 210 12.36 6.10 0.87
C LEU A 210 12.26 4.98 -0.16
N LEU A 211 11.77 5.29 -1.35
CA LEU A 211 11.62 4.32 -2.43
C LEU A 211 12.99 3.80 -2.90
N ALA A 212 13.97 4.69 -3.08
CA ALA A 212 15.34 4.30 -3.41
C ALA A 212 15.97 3.40 -2.34
N LEU A 213 15.77 3.74 -1.06
CA LEU A 213 16.24 2.93 0.08
C LEU A 213 15.61 1.53 0.08
N LEU A 214 14.29 1.45 -0.15
CA LEU A 214 13.58 0.17 -0.21
C LEU A 214 14.07 -0.69 -1.37
N LYS A 215 14.24 -0.13 -2.57
CA LYS A 215 14.81 -0.81 -3.74
C LYS A 215 16.20 -1.36 -3.47
N GLN A 216 17.01 -0.63 -2.70
CA GLN A 216 18.37 -1.04 -2.36
C GLN A 216 18.41 -2.14 -1.28
N GLN A 217 17.63 -2.00 -0.21
CA GLN A 217 17.84 -2.80 1.02
C GLN A 217 16.80 -3.90 1.24
N LEU A 218 15.57 -3.71 0.76
CA LEU A 218 14.51 -4.68 1.00
C LEU A 218 14.78 -6.06 0.34
N PRO A 219 15.33 -6.15 -0.89
CA PRO A 219 15.68 -7.44 -1.49
C PRO A 219 16.58 -8.28 -0.59
N ASP A 220 17.62 -7.65 -0.03
CA ASP A 220 18.57 -8.33 0.87
C ASP A 220 17.96 -8.66 2.22
N PHE A 221 17.01 -7.87 2.71
CA PHE A 221 16.21 -8.23 3.88
C PHE A 221 15.39 -9.49 3.60
N ILE A 222 14.64 -9.55 2.49
CA ILE A 222 13.81 -10.72 2.12
C ILE A 222 14.70 -11.97 1.96
N ARG A 223 15.88 -11.83 1.34
CA ARG A 223 16.83 -12.95 1.17
C ARG A 223 17.31 -13.56 2.48
N ARG A 224 17.45 -12.73 3.53
CA ARG A 224 18.03 -13.11 4.84
C ARG A 224 16.97 -13.40 5.90
N ALA A 225 15.75 -12.88 5.74
CA ALA A 225 14.66 -13.02 6.69
C ALA A 225 14.42 -14.48 7.09
N GLN A 226 14.25 -14.70 8.39
CA GLN A 226 14.03 -16.00 9.01
C GLN A 226 15.12 -17.03 8.63
N GLY A 227 16.40 -16.59 8.62
CA GLY A 227 17.53 -17.46 8.23
C GLY A 227 17.45 -17.92 6.77
N GLY A 228 16.91 -17.07 5.89
CA GLY A 228 16.70 -17.36 4.48
C GLY A 228 15.57 -18.35 4.18
N ALA A 229 14.70 -18.66 5.15
CA ALA A 229 13.54 -19.52 4.91
C ALA A 229 12.58 -18.92 3.87
N ILE A 230 12.40 -17.60 3.89
CA ILE A 230 11.58 -16.88 2.92
C ILE A 230 12.14 -17.07 1.51
N ARG A 231 13.43 -16.80 1.31
CA ARG A 231 14.13 -17.02 0.03
C ARG A 231 13.89 -18.43 -0.52
N ARG A 232 14.19 -19.46 0.28
CA ARG A 232 14.06 -20.87 -0.15
C ARG A 232 12.63 -21.19 -0.58
N ARG A 233 11.64 -20.64 0.10
CA ARG A 233 10.23 -20.84 -0.22
C ARG A 233 9.84 -20.17 -1.54
N LEU A 234 10.27 -18.94 -1.77
CA LEU A 234 10.04 -18.24 -3.03
C LEU A 234 10.70 -18.99 -4.20
N GLU A 235 11.94 -19.44 -4.03
CA GLU A 235 12.68 -20.24 -5.01
C GLU A 235 11.96 -21.57 -5.31
N ALA A 236 11.44 -22.26 -4.29
CA ALA A 236 10.64 -23.47 -4.47
C ALA A 236 9.32 -23.25 -5.25
N ARG A 237 8.83 -21.99 -5.33
CA ARG A 237 7.67 -21.60 -6.15
C ARG A 237 8.05 -21.05 -7.53
N GLY A 238 9.33 -21.10 -7.88
CA GLY A 238 9.85 -20.67 -9.18
C GLY A 238 10.21 -19.18 -9.25
N PHE A 239 10.20 -18.46 -8.13
CA PHE A 239 10.65 -17.07 -8.11
C PHE A 239 12.16 -17.00 -7.89
N ALA A 240 12.85 -16.22 -8.73
CA ALA A 240 14.28 -15.98 -8.60
C ALA A 240 14.53 -14.53 -8.21
N PHE A 241 15.55 -14.29 -7.39
CA PHE A 241 16.02 -12.93 -7.14
C PHE A 241 16.85 -12.41 -8.31
N ARG A 242 16.81 -11.09 -8.51
CA ARG A 242 17.72 -10.36 -9.42
C ARG A 242 19.14 -10.41 -8.90
#